data_AF-A0A2M8NNP8-F1
#
_entry.id   AF-A0A2M8NNP8-F1
#
_cell.length_a   1.000
_cell.length_b   1.000
_cell.length_c   1.000
_cell.angle_alpha   90.00
_cell.angle_beta   90.00
_cell.angle_gamma   90.00
#
_symmetry.space_group_name_H-M   'P 1'
#
loop_
_entity.id
_entity.type
_entity.pdbx_description
1 polymer ?
#
loop_
_entity_poly.entity_id
_entity_poly.type
_entity_poly.pdbx_seq_one_letter_code
_entity_poly.pdbx_strand_id
1 'polypeptide(L)' 'SDYTAFYNIRKDIINDKETRWGELIEFAPTSDVFNSPREQETADYISGRFG' A
#
# COMPACT_ATOMS: atom_id res chain seq x y z
N SER A 1 15.38 6.25 14.05
CA SER A 1 14.09 5.53 14.01
C SER A 1 13.70 5.37 12.56
N ASP A 2 13.44 4.14 12.13
CA ASP A 2 13.16 3.81 10.74
C ASP A 2 11.65 3.79 10.50
N TYR A 3 11.21 4.54 9.49
CA TYR A 3 9.82 4.58 9.05
C TYR A 3 9.69 3.97 7.68
N THR A 4 8.57 3.28 7.46
CA THR A 4 8.25 2.68 6.17
C THR A 4 6.96 3.30 5.64
N ALA A 5 6.96 3.62 4.35
CA ALA A 5 5.80 4.07 3.61
C ALA A 5 5.41 2.99 2.60
N PHE A 6 4.19 2.47 2.72
CA PHE A 6 3.62 1.53 1.76
C PHE A 6 2.77 2.28 0.74
N TYR A 7 3.13 2.14 -0.54
CA TYR A 7 2.43 2.75 -1.66
C TYR A 7 1.79 1.66 -2.53
N ASN A 8 0.59 1.92 -3.03
CA ASN A 8 -0.08 1.08 -4.01
C ASN A 8 -0.43 1.89 -5.26
N ILE A 9 -0.54 1.22 -6.41
CA ILE A 9 -0.96 1.86 -7.65
C ILE A 9 -2.47 1.69 -7.82
N ARG A 10 -3.18 2.81 -7.84
CA ARG A 10 -4.57 2.86 -8.25
C ARG A 10 -4.65 3.13 -9.75
N LYS A 11 -5.71 2.61 -10.36
CA LYS A 11 -6.07 2.93 -11.72
C LYS A 11 -7.58 3.10 -11.82
N ASP A 12 -7.99 4.06 -12.63
CA ASP A 12 -9.39 4.31 -12.92
C ASP A 12 -9.56 4.82 -14.35
N ILE A 13 -10.78 4.74 -14.89
CA ILE A 13 -11.13 5.27 -16.20
C ILE A 13 -11.78 6.63 -16.00
N ILE A 14 -11.03 7.70 -16.29
CA ILE A 14 -11.51 9.08 -16.20
C ILE A 14 -11.56 9.63 -17.64
N ASN A 15 -12.75 10.03 -18.10
CA ASN A 15 -12.98 10.51 -19.47
C ASN A 15 -12.49 9.53 -20.57
N ASP A 16 -12.89 8.26 -20.48
CA ASP A 16 -12.50 7.18 -21.40
C ASP A 16 -10.98 6.93 -21.50
N LYS A 17 -10.20 7.45 -20.54
CA LYS A 17 -8.75 7.26 -20.45
C LYS A 17 -8.38 6.58 -19.15
N GLU A 18 -7.54 5.55 -19.26
CA GLU A 18 -6.92 4.91 -18.09
C GLU A 18 -5.98 5.91 -17.42
N THR A 19 -6.28 6.28 -16.18
CA THR A 19 -5.46 7.14 -15.33
C THR A 19 -4.91 6.30 -14.19
N ARG A 20 -3.60 6.37 -13.95
CA ARG A 20 -2.93 5.67 -12.85
C ARG A 20 -2.25 6.66 -11.93
N TRP A 21 -2.32 6.42 -10.62
CA TRP A 21 -1.61 7.20 -9.63
C TRP A 21 -1.14 6.32 -8.47
N GLY A 22 -0.05 6.74 -7.83
CA GLY A 22 0.38 6.14 -6.57
C GLY A 22 -0.43 6.71 -5.41
N GLU A 23 -0.92 5.83 -4.55
CA GLU A 23 -1.61 6.19 -3.32
C GLU A 23 -0.75 5.71 -2.13
N LEU A 24 -0.51 6.61 -1.17
CA LEU A 24 0.10 6.23 0.10
C LEU A 24 -0.97 5.53 0.94
N ILE A 25 -0.77 4.24 1.17
CA ILE A 25 -1.71 3.41 1.94
C ILE A 25 -1.39 3.51 3.42
N GLU A 26 -0.12 3.32 3.79
CA GLU A 26 0.27 3.29 5.21
C GLU A 26 1.64 3.93 5.41
N PHE A 27 1.79 4.72 6.48
CA PHE A 27 3.06 5.31 6.90
C PHE A 27 3.20 5.18 8.42
N ALA A 28 4.14 4.34 8.86
CA ALA A 28 4.32 4.02 10.27
C ALA A 28 5.76 3.56 10.54
N PRO A 29 6.17 3.38 11.82
CA PRO A 29 7.43 2.74 12.16
C PRO A 29 7.55 1.38 11.44
N THR A 30 8.75 1.06 10.97
CA THR A 30 8.99 -0.14 10.15
C THR A 30 8.51 -1.41 10.87
N SER A 31 8.77 -1.53 12.17
CA SER A 31 8.30 -2.65 12.97
C SER A 31 6.77 -2.80 12.95
N ASP A 32 6.03 -1.69 12.94
CA ASP A 32 4.57 -1.72 12.96
C ASP A 32 4.04 -2.15 11.60
N VAL A 33 4.56 -1.59 10.50
CA VAL A 33 4.17 -1.94 9.13
C VAL A 33 4.30 -3.45 8.87
N PHE A 34 5.38 -4.08 9.34
CA PHE A 34 5.65 -5.50 9.09
C PHE A 34 5.06 -6.47 10.11
N ASN A 35 4.92 -6.09 11.38
CA ASN A 35 4.44 -6.99 12.43
C ASN A 35 2.97 -6.75 12.83
N SER A 36 2.45 -5.55 12.61
CA SER A 36 1.08 -5.16 12.99
C SER A 36 0.54 -4.10 12.02
N PRO A 37 0.41 -4.43 10.72
CA PRO A 37 -0.11 -3.51 9.72
C PRO A 37 -1.52 -3.06 10.11
N ARG A 38 -1.78 -1.75 9.98
CA ARG A 38 -3.07 -1.16 10.32
C ARG A 38 -4.03 -1.23 9.15
N GLU A 39 -3.50 -1.19 7.93
CA GLU A 39 -4.29 -1.29 6.70
C GLU A 39 -4.32 -2.73 6.20
N GLN A 40 -5.53 -3.19 5.81
CA GLN A 40 -5.73 -4.56 5.30
C GLN A 40 -4.92 -4.81 4.03
N GLU A 41 -4.77 -3.81 3.16
CA GLU A 41 -3.98 -3.95 1.94
C GLU A 41 -2.49 -4.16 2.22
N THR A 42 -1.95 -3.45 3.22
CA THR A 42 -0.59 -3.66 3.70
C THR A 42 -0.44 -5.07 4.26
N ALA A 43 -1.42 -5.53 5.06
CA ALA A 43 -1.43 -6.89 5.62
C ALA A 43 -1.51 -7.97 4.54
N ASP A 44 -2.36 -7.81 3.54
CA ASP A 44 -2.53 -8.74 2.41
C ASP A 44 -1.28 -8.79 1.54
N TYR A 45 -0.58 -7.66 1.36
CA TYR A 45 0.68 -7.59 0.61
C TYR A 45 1.82 -8.29 1.35
N ILE A 46 1.97 -8.02 2.65
CA ILE A 46 3.06 -8.57 3.48
C ILE A 46 2.86 -10.06 3.75
N SER A 47 1.62 -10.52 3.90
CA SER A 47 1.29 -11.93 4.12
C SER A 47 1.48 -12.82 2.86
N GLY A 48 1.87 -12.24 1.72
CA GLY A 48 2.25 -13.00 0.54
C GLY A 48 1.08 -13.53 -0.28
N ARG A 49 -0.08 -12.84 -0.28
CA ARG A 49 -1.21 -13.20 -1.16
C ARG A 49 -0.97 -12.90 -2.64
N PHE A 50 0.22 -12.39 -2.98
CA PHE A 50 0.75 -12.25 -4.33
C PHE A 50 2.10 -12.96 -4.40
N GLY A 51 2.06 -14.29 -4.51
CA GLY A 51 3.18 -15.14 -4.90
C GLY A 51 2.99 -15.65 -6.33
#